data_AF-A0AAU7AWV8-F1
#
_entry.id   AF-A0AAU7AWV8-F1
#
_cell.length_a   1.000
_cell.length_b   1.000
_cell.length_c   1.000
_cell.angle_alpha   90.00
_cell.angle_beta   90.00
_cell.angle_gamma   90.00
#
_symmetry.space_group_name_H-M   'P 1'
#
loop_
_entity.id
_entity.type
_entity.pdbx_description
1 polymer ?
#
loop_
_entity_poly.entity_id
_entity_poly.type
_entity_poly.pdbx_seq_one_letter_code
_entity_poly.pdbx_strand_id
1 'polypeptide(L)'
;MSGPHARQLQELAPETFAGIWLDGRRQFVAYTSEPYQHAAEARAVLGLSRNVTIVEHVRSLRELERIQHEVTNLDSALDHVGSFLSAISVDVIGNFVEVMLDPVTDAARQILHDRFGDAIQIVEGRVEFV
;
A
#
# COMPACT_ATOMS: atom_id res chain seq x y z
N MET A 1 -6.74 8.65 -5.42
CA MET A 1 -6.25 10.04 -5.20
C MET A 1 -5.98 10.24 -3.72
N SER A 2 -4.72 10.26 -3.31
CA SER A 2 -4.32 10.65 -1.95
C SER A 2 -4.60 12.14 -1.78
N GLY A 3 -5.65 12.48 -1.04
CA GLY A 3 -6.08 13.87 -0.84
C GLY A 3 -5.04 14.71 -0.07
N PRO A 4 -5.23 16.03 0.02
CA PRO A 4 -4.29 16.94 0.71
C PRO A 4 -3.97 16.52 2.16
N HIS A 5 -4.92 15.89 2.85
CA HIS A 5 -4.72 15.38 4.21
C HIS A 5 -3.76 14.19 4.29
N ALA A 6 -3.73 13.32 3.28
CA ALA A 6 -2.83 12.15 3.27
C ALA A 6 -1.37 12.61 3.26
N ARG A 7 -1.06 13.61 2.42
CA ARG A 7 0.28 14.21 2.35
C ARG A 7 0.68 14.86 3.67
N GLN A 8 -0.21 15.64 4.27
CA GLN A 8 0.07 16.30 5.56
C GLN A 8 0.33 15.27 6.68
N LEU A 9 -0.44 14.19 6.74
CA LEU A 9 -0.23 13.13 7.74
C LEU A 9 1.09 12.39 7.51
N GLN A 10 1.45 12.15 6.25
CA GLN A 10 2.74 11.58 5.89
C GLN A 10 3.90 12.53 6.24
N GLU A 11 3.74 13.85 6.11
CA GLU A 11 4.77 14.83 6.52
C GLU A 11 4.96 14.89 8.04
N LEU A 12 3.88 14.73 8.82
CA LEU A 12 3.94 14.71 10.29
C LEU A 12 4.59 13.45 10.83
N ALA A 13 4.31 12.30 10.21
CA ALA A 13 4.71 10.99 10.69
C ALA A 13 5.27 10.13 9.54
N PRO A 14 6.38 10.52 8.89
CA PRO A 14 6.83 9.92 7.63
C PRO A 14 7.23 8.45 7.73
N GLU A 15 7.70 8.03 8.90
CA GLU A 15 8.16 6.65 9.13
C GLU A 15 7.04 5.75 9.67
N THR A 16 6.01 6.33 10.31
CA THR A 16 4.97 5.56 10.98
C THR A 16 3.62 5.64 10.30
N PHE A 17 3.31 6.67 9.51
CA PHE A 17 2.05 6.79 8.78
C PHE A 17 1.91 5.66 7.76
N ALA A 18 0.82 4.89 7.87
CA ALA A 18 0.55 3.70 7.07
C ALA A 18 -0.62 3.88 6.07
N GLY A 19 -1.35 4.99 6.15
CA GLY A 19 -2.37 5.34 5.15
C GLY A 19 -3.62 5.98 5.74
N ILE A 20 -4.52 6.37 4.83
CA ILE A 20 -5.80 6.97 5.18
C ILE A 20 -6.87 6.57 4.17
N TRP A 21 -8.04 6.19 4.65
CA TRP A 21 -9.19 5.88 3.81
C TRP A 21 -10.51 6.27 4.47
N LEU A 22 -11.58 6.17 3.70
CA LEU A 22 -12.95 6.35 4.15
C LEU A 22 -13.68 5.02 4.03
N ASP A 23 -14.44 4.67 5.06
CA ASP A 23 -15.44 3.60 5.01
C ASP A 23 -16.79 4.18 5.45
N GLY A 24 -17.65 4.38 4.45
CA GLY A 24 -18.88 5.14 4.57
C GLY A 24 -18.63 6.57 5.08
N ARG A 25 -19.07 6.86 6.31
CA ARG A 25 -18.88 8.17 6.98
C ARG A 25 -17.71 8.20 7.96
N ARG A 26 -17.03 7.08 8.17
CA ARG A 26 -15.90 6.98 9.10
C ARG A 26 -14.61 7.18 8.33
N GLN A 27 -13.67 7.90 8.95
CA GLN A 27 -12.34 8.10 8.41
C GLN A 27 -11.35 7.28 9.21
N PHE A 28 -10.49 6.55 8.53
CA PHE A 28 -9.50 5.67 9.13
C PHE A 28 -8.11 6.21 8.87
N VAL A 29 -7.30 6.29 9.91
CA VAL A 29 -5.89 6.67 9.80
C VAL A 29 -5.07 5.55 10.41
N ALA A 30 -4.10 5.08 9.65
CA ALA A 30 -3.27 3.95 9.98
C ALA A 30 -1.85 4.41 10.36
N TYR A 31 -1.28 3.78 11.38
CA TYR A 31 0.13 3.93 11.76
C TYR A 31 0.78 2.57 12.05
N THR A 32 2.09 2.45 11.92
CA THR A 32 2.84 1.20 12.19
C THR A 32 3.21 0.99 13.65
N SER A 33 3.29 2.08 14.40
CA SER A 33 3.62 2.04 15.82
C SER A 33 2.97 3.22 16.52
N GLU A 34 2.68 3.02 17.81
CA GLU A 34 2.14 4.03 18.71
C GLU A 34 0.97 4.85 18.13
N PRO A 35 -0.03 4.21 17.49
CA PRO A 35 -1.11 4.92 16.77
C PRO A 35 -1.82 5.98 17.62
N TYR A 36 -1.96 5.72 18.93
CA TYR A 36 -2.62 6.62 19.85
C TYR A 36 -1.84 7.91 20.14
N GLN A 37 -0.51 7.92 19.98
CA GLN A 37 0.29 9.14 20.13
C GLN A 37 0.02 10.11 18.97
N HIS A 38 -0.15 9.57 17.76
CA HIS A 38 -0.47 10.36 16.57
C HIS A 38 -1.97 10.71 16.43
N ALA A 39 -2.84 10.18 17.30
CA ALA A 39 -4.28 10.37 17.20
C ALA A 39 -4.72 11.84 17.31
N ALA A 40 -4.06 12.62 18.17
CA ALA A 40 -4.37 14.04 18.36
C ALA A 40 -4.02 14.86 17.11
N GLU A 41 -2.84 14.61 16.53
CA GLU A 41 -2.37 15.23 15.29
C GLU A 41 -3.25 14.86 14.11
N ALA A 42 -3.60 13.58 13.99
CA ALA A 42 -4.51 13.09 12.95
C ALA A 42 -5.86 13.80 13.00
N ARG A 43 -6.44 13.95 14.19
CA ARG A 43 -7.71 14.68 14.37
C ARG A 43 -7.57 16.18 14.07
N ALA A 44 -6.44 16.79 14.39
CA ALA A 44 -6.18 18.19 14.06
C ALA A 44 -6.12 18.40 12.54
N VAL A 45 -5.39 17.55 11.81
CA VAL A 45 -5.29 17.61 10.34
C VAL A 45 -6.64 17.35 9.66
N LEU A 46 -7.40 16.38 10.17
CA LEU A 46 -8.67 15.98 9.59
C LEU A 46 -9.85 16.86 10.01
N GLY A 47 -9.63 17.74 10.98
CA GLY A 47 -10.64 18.58 11.62
C GLY A 47 -11.43 17.84 12.69
N LEU A 48 -11.74 18.57 13.76
CA LEU A 48 -12.40 18.05 14.98
C LEU A 48 -13.83 17.52 14.76
N SER A 49 -14.44 17.75 13.60
CA SER A 49 -15.80 17.32 13.28
C SER A 49 -15.90 15.92 12.66
N ARG A 50 -14.77 15.26 12.38
CA ARG A 50 -14.76 13.95 11.71
C ARG A 50 -14.64 12.79 12.70
N ASN A 51 -15.44 11.74 12.48
CA ASN A 51 -15.31 10.46 13.19
C ASN A 51 -14.06 9.73 12.69
N VAL A 52 -12.91 10.03 13.30
CA VAL A 52 -11.60 9.43 12.98
C VAL A 52 -11.36 8.20 13.85
N THR A 53 -11.17 7.05 13.21
CA THR A 53 -10.71 5.80 13.82
C THR A 53 -9.22 5.66 13.53
N ILE A 54 -8.44 5.38 14.58
CA ILE A 54 -7.01 5.11 14.43
C ILE A 54 -6.82 3.60 14.51
N VAL A 55 -6.04 3.06 13.58
CA VAL A 55 -5.72 1.64 13.50
C VAL A 55 -4.23 1.42 13.35
N GLU A 56 -3.79 0.22 13.72
CA GLU A 56 -2.40 -0.21 13.61
C GLU A 56 -2.22 -1.09 12.37
N HIS A 57 -1.14 -0.87 11.65
CA HIS A 57 -0.72 -1.66 10.50
C HIS A 57 0.70 -2.15 10.68
N VAL A 58 1.13 -3.12 9.87
CA VAL A 58 2.47 -3.68 9.98
C VAL A 58 3.50 -2.78 9.28
N ARG A 59 3.12 -2.23 8.12
CA ARG A 59 4.03 -1.48 7.22
C ARG A 59 3.60 -0.04 7.06
N SER A 60 4.57 0.85 6.92
CA SER A 60 4.28 2.27 6.68
C SER A 60 3.98 2.50 5.20
N LEU A 61 3.33 3.61 4.87
CA LEU A 61 3.05 3.98 3.50
C LEU A 61 4.37 4.12 2.72
N ARG A 62 5.38 4.71 3.36
CA ARG A 62 6.72 4.86 2.79
C ARG A 62 7.37 3.50 2.49
N GLU A 63 7.20 2.52 3.37
CA GLU A 63 7.70 1.17 3.12
C GLU A 63 6.99 0.52 1.93
N LEU A 64 5.66 0.63 1.85
CA LEU A 64 4.88 0.12 0.72
C LEU A 64 5.24 0.81 -0.60
N GLU A 65 5.48 2.13 -0.60
CA GLU A 65 5.95 2.89 -1.76
C GLU A 65 7.36 2.42 -2.20
N ARG A 66 8.25 2.13 -1.25
CA ARG A 66 9.57 1.54 -1.55
C ARG A 66 9.41 0.15 -2.18
N ILE A 67 8.56 -0.71 -1.62
CA ILE A 67 8.30 -2.05 -2.17
C ILE A 67 7.72 -1.95 -3.57
N GLN A 68 6.75 -1.07 -3.79
CA GLN A 68 6.17 -0.79 -5.10
C GLN A 68 7.27 -0.43 -6.10
N HIS A 69 8.15 0.51 -5.74
CA HIS A 69 9.27 0.89 -6.61
C HIS A 69 10.24 -0.26 -6.88
N GLU A 70 10.55 -1.07 -5.87
CA GLU A 70 11.42 -2.24 -6.03
C GLU A 70 10.84 -3.32 -6.93
N VAL A 71 9.51 -3.56 -6.86
CA VAL A 71 8.82 -4.49 -7.77
C VAL A 71 8.83 -3.95 -9.19
N THR A 72 8.57 -2.65 -9.40
CA THR A 72 8.66 -2.04 -10.74
C THR A 72 10.06 -2.22 -11.35
N ASN A 73 11.12 -2.19 -10.53
CA ASN A 73 12.48 -2.42 -11.01
C ASN A 73 12.79 -3.90 -11.32
N LEU A 74 11.89 -4.83 -11.00
CA LEU A 74 11.99 -6.25 -11.37
C LEU A 74 11.34 -6.58 -12.70
N ASP A 75 10.73 -5.62 -13.40
CA ASP A 75 10.01 -5.83 -14.66
C ASP A 75 10.81 -6.71 -15.65
N SER A 76 12.07 -6.36 -15.91
CA SER A 76 12.92 -7.20 -16.76
C SER A 76 13.11 -8.62 -16.22
N ALA A 77 13.30 -8.82 -14.91
CA ALA A 77 13.47 -10.16 -14.35
C ALA A 77 12.20 -11.02 -14.49
N LEU A 78 11.03 -10.40 -14.40
CA LEU A 78 9.74 -11.05 -14.63
C LEU A 78 9.59 -11.43 -16.11
N ASP A 79 9.97 -10.54 -17.03
CA ASP A 79 9.94 -10.82 -18.48
C ASP A 79 10.78 -12.05 -18.85
N HIS A 80 11.96 -12.20 -18.23
CA HIS A 80 12.84 -13.35 -18.47
C HIS A 80 12.21 -14.69 -18.07
N VAL A 81 11.26 -14.68 -17.14
CA VAL A 81 10.52 -15.88 -16.70
C VAL A 81 9.13 -15.96 -17.32
N GLY A 82 8.88 -15.18 -18.37
CA GLY A 82 7.65 -15.22 -19.16
C GLY A 82 6.43 -14.65 -18.44
N SER A 83 6.61 -13.70 -17.53
CA SER A 83 5.54 -13.02 -16.80
C SER A 83 5.73 -11.51 -16.92
N PHE A 84 4.69 -10.76 -17.24
CA PHE A 84 4.79 -9.32 -17.47
C PHE A 84 4.09 -8.57 -16.34
N LEU A 85 4.68 -7.46 -15.86
CA LEU A 85 4.02 -6.60 -14.88
C LEU A 85 2.94 -5.75 -15.57
N SER A 86 1.67 -6.10 -15.34
CA SER A 86 0.54 -5.41 -15.95
C SER A 86 0.14 -4.15 -15.18
N ALA A 87 0.13 -4.24 -13.85
CA ALA A 87 -0.20 -3.13 -12.96
C ALA A 87 0.40 -3.33 -11.58
N ILE A 88 0.59 -2.23 -10.85
CA ILE A 88 1.05 -2.27 -9.47
C ILE A 88 0.43 -1.13 -8.67
N SER A 89 -0.08 -1.45 -7.49
CA SER A 89 -0.73 -0.46 -6.62
C SER A 89 -0.52 -0.76 -5.14
N VAL A 90 -0.42 0.30 -4.35
CA VAL A 90 -0.42 0.19 -2.89
C VAL A 90 -1.86 0.05 -2.40
N ASP A 91 -2.16 -1.04 -1.69
CA ASP A 91 -3.39 -1.19 -0.93
C ASP A 91 -3.14 -0.79 0.53
N VAL A 92 -3.59 0.41 0.90
CA VAL A 92 -3.45 0.92 2.28
C VAL A 92 -4.41 0.27 3.27
N ILE A 93 -5.51 -0.32 2.80
CA ILE A 93 -6.49 -1.00 3.64
C ILE A 93 -5.97 -2.41 3.97
N GLY A 94 -5.46 -3.11 2.96
CA GLY A 94 -4.82 -4.42 3.10
C GLY A 94 -3.40 -4.37 3.66
N ASN A 95 -2.71 -3.23 3.53
CA ASN A 95 -1.32 -3.00 3.95
C ASN A 95 -0.28 -3.90 3.27
N PHE A 96 -0.46 -4.03 1.96
CA PHE A 96 0.42 -4.71 1.03
C PHE A 96 0.46 -3.96 -0.30
N VAL A 97 1.36 -4.37 -1.19
CA VAL A 97 1.39 -3.91 -2.59
C VAL A 97 0.74 -4.98 -3.47
N GLU A 98 -0.34 -4.62 -4.15
CA GLU A 98 -0.94 -5.48 -5.17
C GLU A 98 -0.08 -5.44 -6.44
N VAL A 99 0.33 -6.61 -6.90
CA VAL A 99 1.16 -6.83 -8.08
C VAL A 99 0.36 -7.65 -9.07
N MET A 100 -0.04 -7.04 -10.17
CA MET A 100 -0.78 -7.71 -11.23
C MET A 100 0.16 -8.16 -12.33
N LEU A 101 0.16 -9.45 -12.60
CA LEU A 101 0.98 -10.06 -13.65
C LEU A 101 0.12 -10.78 -14.69
N ASP A 102 0.61 -10.83 -15.92
CA ASP A 102 0.01 -11.60 -17.00
C ASP A 102 1.11 -12.24 -17.87
N PRO A 103 1.18 -13.58 -18.01
CA PRO A 103 0.56 -14.57 -17.13
C PRO A 103 1.31 -14.63 -15.79
N VAL A 104 0.70 -15.22 -14.76
CA VAL A 104 1.41 -15.47 -13.48
C VAL A 104 2.15 -16.82 -13.56
N THR A 105 3.47 -16.80 -13.71
CA THR A 105 4.29 -18.02 -13.72
C THR A 105 4.77 -18.41 -12.32
N ASP A 106 5.06 -19.69 -12.08
CA ASP A 106 5.60 -20.16 -10.79
C ASP A 106 6.95 -19.50 -10.46
N ALA A 107 7.79 -19.29 -11.48
CA ALA A 107 9.06 -18.59 -11.33
C ALA A 107 8.87 -17.12 -10.92
N ALA A 108 7.89 -16.42 -11.50
CA ALA A 108 7.55 -15.06 -11.10
C ALA A 108 7.03 -15.01 -9.65
N ARG A 109 6.17 -15.96 -9.25
CA ARG A 109 5.72 -16.10 -7.86
C ARG A 109 6.90 -16.29 -6.91
N GLN A 110 7.84 -17.15 -7.26
CA GLN A 110 9.02 -17.43 -6.45
C GLN A 110 9.91 -16.19 -6.28
N ILE A 111 10.26 -15.50 -7.38
CA ILE A 111 11.08 -14.27 -7.36
C ILE A 111 10.48 -13.22 -6.41
N LEU A 112 9.16 -13.01 -6.55
CA LEU A 112 8.46 -11.99 -5.78
C LEU A 112 8.26 -12.41 -4.31
N HIS A 113 7.91 -13.67 -4.05
CA HIS A 113 7.75 -14.18 -2.70
C HIS A 113 9.07 -14.20 -1.91
N ASP A 114 10.17 -14.64 -2.52
CA ASP A 114 11.48 -14.70 -1.86
C ASP A 114 11.98 -13.32 -1.42
N ARG A 115 11.60 -12.28 -2.17
CA ARG A 115 12.07 -10.92 -1.91
C ARG A 115 11.12 -10.11 -1.02
N PHE A 116 9.81 -10.28 -1.18
CA PHE A 116 8.83 -9.42 -0.54
C PHE A 116 7.85 -10.16 0.38
N GLY A 117 7.77 -11.49 0.30
CA GLY A 117 6.92 -12.31 1.16
C GLY A 117 5.47 -11.84 1.19
N ASP A 118 4.96 -11.61 2.40
CA ASP A 118 3.60 -11.15 2.71
C ASP A 118 3.40 -9.63 2.49
N ALA A 119 4.42 -8.90 2.04
CA ALA A 119 4.32 -7.47 1.74
C ALA A 119 3.67 -7.18 0.38
N ILE A 120 3.46 -8.23 -0.42
CA ILE A 120 2.82 -8.14 -1.73
C ILE A 120 1.65 -9.12 -1.83
N GLN A 121 0.71 -8.81 -2.70
CA GLN A 121 -0.31 -9.75 -3.15
C GLN A 121 -0.23 -9.87 -4.67
N ILE A 122 0.07 -11.08 -5.15
CA ILE A 122 0.14 -11.37 -6.59
C ILE A 122 -1.24 -11.73 -7.11
N VAL A 123 -1.72 -10.97 -8.09
CA VAL A 123 -3.00 -11.20 -8.77
C VAL A 123 -2.76 -11.42 -10.26
N GLU A 124 -3.58 -12.26 -10.87
CA GLU A 124 -3.52 -12.50 -12.32
C GLU A 124 -4.32 -11.43 -13.06
N GLY A 125 -3.68 -10.78 -14.03
CA GLY A 125 -4.33 -9.80 -14.89
C GLY A 125 -5.39 -10.49 -15.74
N ARG A 126 -6.68 -10.21 -15.48
CA ARG A 126 -7.74 -10.53 -16.43
C ARG A 126 -7.88 -9.35 -17.38
N VAL A 127 -7.42 -9.51 -18.62
CA VAL A 127 -7.86 -8.63 -19.71
C VAL A 127 -9.33 -8.96 -20.00
N GLU A 128 -10.25 -8.25 -19.35
CA GLU A 128 -11.63 -8.21 -19.82
C GLU A 128 -11.65 -7.34 -21.09
N PHE A 129 -11.71 -7.98 -22.26
CA PHE A 129 -12.01 -7.28 -23.50
C PHE A 129 -13.44 -6.74 -23.41
N VAL A 130 -13.58 -5.42 -23.27
CA VAL A 130 -14.85 -4.68 -23.39
C VAL A 130 -15.03 -4.21 -24.82
#